data_AF-A0A2D9N6T7-F1
#
_entry.id   AF-A0A2D9N6T7-F1
#
_cell.length_a   1.000
_cell.length_b   1.000
_cell.length_c   1.000
_cell.angle_alpha   90.00
_cell.angle_beta   90.00
_cell.angle_gamma   90.00
#
_symmetry.space_group_name_H-M   'P 1'
#
loop_
_entity.id
_entity.type
_entity.pdbx_description
1 polymer ?
#
loop_
_entity_poly.entity_id
_entity_poly.type
_entity_poly.pdbx_seq_one_letter_code
_entity_poly.pdbx_strand_id
1 'polypeptide(L)'
;MPQSDLKKIHLKFLKEQGPFTIACNHIIFSNEEISLLQKYGHWFRALENGELPPITEKQRLFVEVASGKKTPVSFEEYTWFKYKARLRIEEQKGDILYRTPTYIENGFYTRDDYNKQKKQMSRLTWANTKVAAQLKFKTK
;
A
#
# COMPACT_ATOMS: atom_id res chain seq x y z
N MET A 1 -8.47 -38.65 1.13
CA MET A 1 -7.46 -38.84 2.20
C MET A 1 -8.10 -38.60 3.56
N PRO A 2 -7.78 -39.37 4.61
CA PRO A 2 -8.25 -39.11 5.97
C PRO A 2 -7.68 -37.80 6.52
N GLN A 3 -8.48 -36.99 7.23
CA GLN A 3 -8.04 -35.70 7.80
C GLN A 3 -6.84 -35.83 8.76
N SER A 4 -6.70 -37.00 9.40
CA SER A 4 -5.59 -37.34 10.30
C SER A 4 -4.22 -37.23 9.61
N ASP A 5 -4.12 -37.69 8.36
CA ASP A 5 -2.85 -37.73 7.64
C ASP A 5 -2.46 -36.35 7.11
N LEU A 6 -3.43 -35.54 6.67
CA LEU A 6 -3.21 -34.15 6.30
C LEU A 6 -2.68 -33.32 7.48
N LYS A 7 -3.24 -33.53 8.68
CA LYS A 7 -2.76 -32.85 9.88
C LYS A 7 -1.29 -33.18 10.17
N LYS A 8 -0.87 -34.44 10.00
CA LYS A 8 0.52 -34.84 10.15
C LYS A 8 1.43 -34.15 9.14
N ILE A 9 0.99 -34.01 7.88
CA ILE A 9 1.75 -33.30 6.84
C ILE A 9 1.95 -31.83 7.23
N HIS A 10 0.90 -31.14 7.69
CA HIS A 10 1.01 -29.73 8.11
C HIS A 10 1.97 -29.56 9.30
N LEU A 11 1.89 -30.45 10.29
CA LEU A 11 2.77 -30.42 11.46
C LEU A 11 4.22 -30.73 11.09
N LYS A 12 4.44 -31.67 10.15
CA LYS A 12 5.77 -31.99 9.63
C LYS A 12 6.35 -30.76 8.91
N PHE A 13 5.57 -30.13 8.02
CA PHE A 13 5.98 -28.92 7.32
C PHE A 13 6.41 -27.82 8.29
N LEU A 14 5.60 -27.53 9.33
CA LEU A 14 5.95 -26.52 10.33
C LEU A 14 7.24 -26.82 11.11
N LYS A 15 7.60 -28.09 11.31
CA LYS A 15 8.83 -28.48 12.01
C LYS A 15 10.06 -28.40 11.11
N GLU A 16 9.90 -28.65 9.83
CA GLU A 16 10.99 -28.66 8.85
C GLU A 16 11.36 -27.25 8.39
N GLN A 17 10.41 -26.32 8.41
CA GLN A 17 10.67 -24.93 8.08
C GLN A 17 11.32 -24.19 9.25
N GLY A 18 12.38 -23.43 8.95
CA GLY A 18 12.97 -22.47 9.87
C GLY A 18 12.09 -21.22 10.09
N PRO A 19 12.60 -20.21 10.80
CA PRO A 19 11.89 -18.95 10.96
C PRO A 19 11.71 -18.26 9.61
N PHE A 20 10.49 -17.82 9.34
CA PHE A 20 10.17 -17.10 8.12
C PHE A 20 10.85 -15.73 8.10
N THR A 21 11.53 -15.44 6.98
CA THR A 21 12.18 -14.15 6.77
C THR A 21 11.16 -13.15 6.22
N ILE A 22 10.91 -12.08 6.97
CA ILE A 22 10.05 -10.97 6.56
C ILE A 22 10.82 -10.12 5.55
N ALA A 23 10.49 -10.28 4.27
CA ALA A 23 11.20 -9.64 3.15
C ALA A 23 10.89 -8.14 2.93
N CYS A 24 10.07 -7.53 3.77
CA CYS A 24 9.72 -6.11 3.71
C CYS A 24 10.13 -5.38 4.98
N ASN A 25 10.08 -4.05 4.98
CA ASN A 25 10.38 -3.27 6.17
C ASN A 25 9.35 -3.57 7.28
N HIS A 26 9.86 -4.01 8.43
CA HIS A 26 9.04 -4.50 9.53
C HIS A 26 8.54 -3.39 10.49
N ILE A 27 8.91 -2.11 10.28
CA ILE A 27 8.56 -1.00 11.17
C ILE A 27 7.05 -0.79 11.35
N ILE A 28 6.25 -1.23 10.38
CA ILE A 28 4.79 -1.08 10.41
C ILE A 28 4.08 -2.20 11.18
N PHE A 29 4.80 -3.24 11.60
CA PHE A 29 4.23 -4.40 12.26
C PHE A 29 4.42 -4.31 13.77
N SER A 30 3.44 -4.80 14.53
CA SER A 30 3.61 -5.03 15.96
C SER A 30 4.52 -6.23 16.21
N ASN A 31 5.06 -6.33 17.43
CA ASN A 31 5.90 -7.48 17.82
C ASN A 31 5.14 -8.82 17.71
N GLU A 32 3.83 -8.81 17.96
CA GLU A 32 2.96 -9.98 17.82
C GLU A 32 2.80 -10.40 16.35
N GLU A 33 2.58 -9.42 15.46
CA GLU A 33 2.51 -9.66 14.01
C GLU A 33 3.82 -10.23 13.48
N ILE A 34 4.96 -9.67 13.91
CA ILE A 34 6.29 -10.16 13.53
C ILE A 34 6.50 -11.61 14.00
N SER A 35 6.16 -11.89 15.26
CA SER A 35 6.30 -13.23 15.83
C SER A 35 5.41 -14.25 15.11
N LEU A 36 4.19 -13.86 14.75
CA LEU A 36 3.27 -14.68 13.97
C LEU A 36 3.84 -14.97 12.58
N LEU A 37 4.32 -13.95 11.87
CA LEU A 37 4.91 -14.09 10.54
C LEU A 37 6.15 -14.98 10.58
N GLN A 38 7.06 -14.78 11.53
CA GLN A 38 8.26 -15.63 11.70
C GLN A 38 7.89 -17.09 11.94
N LYS A 39 6.84 -17.35 12.73
CA LYS A 39 6.42 -18.72 13.07
C LYS A 39 5.65 -19.42 11.95
N TYR A 40 4.74 -18.71 11.27
CA TYR A 40 3.78 -19.32 10.35
C TYR A 40 3.88 -18.83 8.91
N GLY A 41 4.76 -17.88 8.59
CA GLY A 41 4.81 -17.25 7.26
C GLY A 41 5.09 -18.23 6.11
N HIS A 42 5.96 -19.22 6.32
CA HIS A 42 6.16 -20.31 5.34
C HIS A 42 4.88 -21.12 5.14
N TRP A 43 4.15 -21.40 6.22
CA TRP A 43 2.91 -22.17 6.18
C TRP A 43 1.75 -21.39 5.54
N PHE A 44 1.64 -20.09 5.82
CA PHE A 44 0.71 -19.19 5.14
C PHE A 44 0.96 -19.14 3.63
N ARG A 45 2.22 -18.99 3.22
CA ARG A 45 2.60 -19.03 1.80
C ARG A 45 2.25 -20.38 1.15
N ALA A 46 2.54 -21.49 1.81
CA ALA A 46 2.25 -22.82 1.29
C ALA A 46 0.73 -23.06 1.15
N LEU A 47 -0.09 -22.58 2.09
CA LEU A 47 -1.55 -22.61 1.96
C LEU A 47 -2.05 -21.77 0.79
N GLU A 48 -1.54 -20.55 0.65
CA GLU A 48 -1.92 -19.63 -0.42
C GLU A 48 -1.57 -20.16 -1.81
N ASN A 49 -0.37 -20.73 -1.96
CA ASN A 49 0.11 -21.31 -3.22
C ASN A 49 -0.56 -22.66 -3.56
N GLY A 50 -1.29 -23.26 -2.61
CA GLY A 50 -1.87 -24.59 -2.75
C GLY A 50 -0.88 -25.75 -2.59
N GLU A 51 0.34 -25.49 -2.09
CA GLU A 51 1.31 -26.52 -1.71
C GLU A 51 0.79 -27.36 -0.53
N LEU A 52 0.03 -26.72 0.37
CA LEU A 52 -0.69 -27.39 1.46
C LEU A 52 -2.20 -27.21 1.30
N PRO A 53 -3.00 -28.29 1.35
CA PRO A 53 -4.45 -28.18 1.26
C PRO A 53 -5.05 -27.66 2.57
N PRO A 54 -6.02 -26.72 2.54
CA PRO A 54 -6.71 -26.29 3.75
C PRO A 54 -7.57 -27.42 4.32
N ILE A 55 -7.40 -27.72 5.60
CA ILE A 55 -8.10 -28.79 6.34
C ILE A 55 -9.33 -28.23 7.05
N THR A 56 -9.18 -27.07 7.71
CA THR A 56 -10.25 -26.45 8.51
C THR A 56 -10.93 -25.31 7.75
N GLU A 57 -12.15 -24.97 8.17
CA GLU A 57 -12.87 -23.85 7.57
C GLU A 57 -12.11 -22.53 7.70
N LYS A 58 -11.46 -22.28 8.85
CA LYS A 58 -10.58 -21.12 9.05
C LYS A 58 -9.44 -21.07 8.02
N GLN A 59 -8.85 -22.21 7.68
CA GLN A 59 -7.78 -22.27 6.67
C GLN A 59 -8.32 -22.01 5.27
N ARG A 60 -9.55 -22.45 4.96
CA ARG A 60 -10.21 -22.16 3.67
C ARG A 60 -10.49 -20.67 3.53
N LEU A 61 -11.07 -20.06 4.57
CA LEU A 61 -11.31 -18.61 4.62
C LEU A 61 -10.02 -17.82 4.51
N PHE A 62 -8.96 -18.24 5.20
CA PHE A 62 -7.63 -17.64 5.07
C PHE A 62 -7.15 -17.63 3.61
N VAL A 63 -7.28 -18.75 2.88
CA VAL A 63 -6.88 -18.83 1.47
C VAL A 63 -7.71 -17.89 0.57
N GLU A 64 -9.01 -17.76 0.84
CA GLU A 64 -9.88 -16.80 0.13
C GLU A 64 -9.46 -15.35 0.38
N VAL A 65 -9.13 -15.00 1.62
CA VAL A 65 -8.61 -13.67 2.00
C VAL A 65 -7.24 -13.42 1.37
N ALA A 66 -6.32 -14.39 1.45
CA ALA A 66 -5.00 -14.30 0.83
C ALA A 66 -5.13 -14.06 -0.69
N SER A 67 -6.08 -14.74 -1.35
CA SER A 67 -6.38 -14.54 -2.78
C SER A 67 -7.09 -13.21 -3.10
N GLY A 68 -7.46 -12.40 -2.10
CA GLY A 68 -8.16 -11.13 -2.27
C GLY A 68 -9.66 -11.24 -2.56
N LYS A 69 -10.26 -12.43 -2.36
CA LYS A 69 -11.70 -12.66 -2.60
C LYS A 69 -12.58 -12.19 -1.44
N LYS A 70 -12.01 -12.11 -0.23
CA LYS A 70 -12.68 -11.66 1.00
C LYS A 70 -11.82 -10.68 1.76
N THR A 71 -12.47 -9.88 2.60
CA THR A 71 -11.80 -8.99 3.56
C THR A 71 -11.31 -9.78 4.77
N PRO A 72 -10.11 -9.48 5.30
CA PRO A 72 -9.60 -10.14 6.50
C PRO A 72 -10.48 -9.87 7.72
N VAL A 73 -10.63 -10.87 8.59
CA VAL A 73 -11.39 -10.78 9.85
C VAL A 73 -10.53 -11.23 11.03
N SER A 74 -9.76 -12.31 10.87
CA SER A 74 -8.90 -12.84 11.93
C SER A 74 -7.56 -12.11 12.00
N PHE A 75 -6.89 -12.18 13.16
CA PHE A 75 -5.56 -11.59 13.33
C PHE A 75 -4.54 -12.15 12.33
N GLU A 76 -4.58 -13.45 12.06
CA GLU A 76 -3.71 -14.12 11.09
C GLU A 76 -3.96 -13.64 9.66
N GLU A 77 -5.24 -13.52 9.29
CA GLU A 77 -5.66 -13.00 8.00
C GLU A 77 -5.19 -11.55 7.80
N TYR A 78 -5.42 -10.68 8.80
CA TYR A 78 -4.96 -9.29 8.77
C TYR A 78 -3.45 -9.19 8.64
N THR A 79 -2.72 -9.98 9.42
CA THR A 79 -1.26 -9.96 9.43
C THR A 79 -0.69 -10.36 8.07
N TRP A 80 -1.20 -11.46 7.48
CA TRP A 80 -0.76 -11.91 6.16
C TRP A 80 -1.15 -10.93 5.06
N PHE A 81 -2.40 -10.42 5.09
CA PHE A 81 -2.88 -9.42 4.14
C PHE A 81 -2.01 -8.16 4.17
N LYS A 82 -1.71 -7.64 5.37
CA LYS A 82 -0.84 -6.48 5.59
C LYS A 82 0.58 -6.73 5.07
N TYR A 83 1.13 -7.92 5.32
CA TYR A 83 2.44 -8.32 4.79
C TYR A 83 2.48 -8.27 3.25
N LYS A 84 1.51 -8.89 2.58
CA LYS A 84 1.45 -8.86 1.10
C LYS A 84 1.22 -7.46 0.55
N ALA A 85 0.34 -6.68 1.18
CA ALA A 85 0.09 -5.30 0.78
C ALA A 85 1.38 -4.47 0.87
N ARG A 86 2.17 -4.67 1.93
CA ARG A 86 3.46 -3.99 2.10
C ARG A 86 4.46 -4.41 1.03
N LEU A 87 4.60 -5.69 0.72
CA LEU A 87 5.46 -6.16 -0.38
C LEU A 87 5.10 -5.49 -1.71
N ARG A 88 3.81 -5.43 -2.05
CA ARG A 88 3.33 -4.77 -3.28
C ARG A 88 3.65 -3.28 -3.28
N ILE A 89 3.48 -2.60 -2.16
CA ILE A 89 3.76 -1.16 -2.05
C ILE A 89 5.27 -0.90 -2.24
N GLU A 90 6.13 -1.69 -1.60
CA GLU A 90 7.58 -1.57 -1.73
C GLU A 90 8.05 -1.88 -3.15
N GLU A 91 7.49 -2.89 -3.80
CA GLU A 91 7.77 -3.20 -5.20
C GLU A 91 7.37 -2.05 -6.15
N GLN A 92 6.22 -1.41 -5.91
CA GLN A 92 5.72 -0.32 -6.76
C GLN A 92 6.43 1.02 -6.56
N LYS A 93 6.84 1.33 -5.33
CA LYS A 93 7.33 2.65 -4.95
C LYS A 93 8.85 2.66 -4.76
N GLY A 94 9.46 1.52 -4.44
CA GLY A 94 10.89 1.39 -4.20
C GLY A 94 11.39 2.37 -3.13
N ASP A 95 12.55 2.96 -3.38
CA ASP A 95 13.26 3.83 -2.44
C ASP A 95 12.49 5.08 -2.01
N ILE A 96 11.49 5.52 -2.79
CA ILE A 96 10.74 6.75 -2.48
C ILE A 96 10.02 6.66 -1.14
N LEU A 97 9.69 5.46 -0.67
CA LEU A 97 9.04 5.22 0.63
C LEU A 97 9.95 5.57 1.81
N TYR A 98 11.26 5.54 1.61
CA TYR A 98 12.27 5.72 2.65
C TYR A 98 13.00 7.05 2.54
N ARG A 99 12.70 7.85 1.51
CA ARG A 99 13.31 9.18 1.36
C ARG A 99 12.83 10.10 2.48
N THR A 100 13.80 10.67 3.18
CA THR A 100 13.52 11.76 4.11
C THR A 100 13.06 12.98 3.30
N PRO A 101 11.92 13.61 3.64
CA PRO A 101 11.51 14.83 2.97
C PRO A 101 12.59 15.90 3.20
N THR A 102 13.19 16.37 2.12
CA THR A 102 14.16 17.46 2.16
C THR A 102 13.44 18.78 1.98
N TYR A 103 13.96 19.81 2.65
CA TYR A 103 13.48 21.17 2.43
C TYR A 103 13.91 21.63 1.03
N ILE A 104 12.94 22.03 0.21
CA ILE A 104 13.22 22.68 -1.07
C ILE A 104 13.26 24.18 -0.79
N GLU A 105 14.45 24.77 -0.75
CA GLU A 105 14.63 26.21 -0.45
C GLU A 105 13.76 27.11 -1.32
N ASN A 106 13.58 26.75 -2.58
CA ASN A 106 12.67 27.42 -3.53
C ASN A 106 11.46 26.52 -3.82
N GLY A 107 10.59 26.36 -2.82
CA GLY A 107 9.40 25.49 -2.90
C GLY A 107 8.27 26.00 -3.84
N PHE A 108 7.08 25.45 -3.62
CA PHE A 108 5.85 25.56 -4.45
C PHE A 108 5.34 26.99 -4.74
N TYR A 109 5.99 28.03 -4.24
CA TYR A 109 5.62 29.42 -4.50
C TYR A 109 6.75 30.41 -4.22
N THR A 110 7.57 30.68 -5.25
CA THR A 110 8.65 31.65 -5.11
C THR A 110 8.14 33.09 -5.25
N ARG A 111 8.95 34.07 -4.80
CA ARG A 111 8.65 35.49 -5.04
C ARG A 111 8.56 35.80 -6.54
N ASP A 112 9.31 35.07 -7.37
CA ASP A 112 9.23 35.16 -8.82
C ASP A 112 7.92 34.61 -9.37
N ASP A 113 7.38 33.53 -8.79
CA ASP A 113 6.07 32.99 -9.18
C ASP A 113 4.94 33.95 -8.79
N TYR A 114 5.00 34.57 -7.62
CA TYR A 114 4.11 35.66 -7.23
C TYR A 114 4.17 36.83 -8.24
N ASN A 115 5.39 37.25 -8.61
CA ASN A 115 5.58 38.34 -9.55
C ASN A 115 5.04 38.00 -10.95
N LYS A 116 5.22 36.76 -11.41
CA LYS A 116 4.63 36.27 -12.68
C LYS A 116 3.11 36.28 -12.61
N GLN A 117 2.52 35.75 -11.55
CA GLN A 117 1.06 35.73 -11.36
C GLN A 117 0.48 37.15 -11.33
N LYS A 118 1.12 38.07 -10.59
CA LYS A 118 0.72 39.48 -10.52
C LYS A 118 0.74 40.15 -11.90
N LYS A 119 1.79 39.93 -12.70
CA LYS A 119 1.87 40.44 -14.07
C LYS A 119 0.75 39.88 -14.96
N GLN A 120 0.46 38.59 -14.85
CA GLN A 120 -0.62 37.95 -15.61
C GLN A 120 -1.99 38.53 -15.24
N MET A 121 -2.26 38.69 -13.94
CA MET A 121 -3.50 39.31 -13.46
C MET A 121 -3.64 40.76 -13.93
N SER A 122 -2.58 41.55 -13.91
CA SER A 122 -2.59 42.93 -14.41
C SER A 122 -2.90 43.02 -15.91
N ARG A 123 -2.43 42.05 -16.71
CA ARG A 123 -2.73 42.00 -18.15
C ARG A 123 -4.20 41.66 -18.39
N LEU A 124 -4.73 40.68 -17.64
CA LEU A 124 -6.14 40.28 -17.72
C LEU A 124 -7.08 41.41 -17.33
N THR A 125 -6.82 42.11 -16.22
CA THR A 125 -7.64 43.25 -15.78
C THR A 125 -7.64 44.38 -16.80
N TRP A 126 -6.48 44.69 -17.40
CA TRP A 126 -6.38 45.70 -18.45
C TRP A 126 -7.12 45.29 -19.72
N ALA A 127 -7.00 44.04 -20.16
CA ALA A 127 -7.73 43.51 -21.31
C ALA A 127 -9.25 43.58 -21.08
N ASN A 128 -9.73 43.14 -19.92
CA ASN A 128 -11.15 43.20 -19.56
C ASN A 128 -11.68 44.63 -19.50
N THR A 129 -10.90 45.56 -18.94
CA THR A 129 -11.25 46.99 -18.90
C THR A 129 -11.38 47.58 -20.30
N LYS A 130 -10.46 47.24 -21.21
CA LYS A 130 -10.52 47.70 -22.61
C LYS A 130 -11.74 47.19 -23.35
N VAL A 131 -12.04 45.89 -23.21
CA VAL A 131 -13.24 45.28 -23.82
C VAL A 131 -14.51 45.93 -23.27
N ALA A 132 -14.59 46.17 -21.96
CA ALA A 132 -15.73 46.85 -21.34
C ALA A 132 -15.91 48.29 -21.85
N ALA A 133 -14.82 49.04 -22.08
CA ALA A 133 -14.89 50.36 -22.68
C ALA A 133 -15.39 50.30 -24.13
N GLN A 134 -14.87 49.39 -24.95
CA GLN A 134 -15.29 49.23 -26.36
C GLN A 134 -16.77 48.85 -26.49
N LEU A 135 -17.28 47.99 -25.61
CA LEU A 135 -18.70 47.62 -25.58
C LEU A 135 -19.58 48.83 -25.24
N LYS A 136 -19.17 49.68 -24.28
CA LYS A 136 -19.88 50.92 -23.93
C LYS A 136 -19.93 51.94 -25.07
N PHE A 137 -18.94 51.95 -25.96
CA PHE A 137 -18.91 52.83 -27.15
C PHE A 137 -19.70 52.27 -28.34
N LYS A 138 -19.95 50.96 -28.41
CA LYS A 138 -20.76 50.33 -29.47
C LYS A 138 -22.28 50.30 -29.19
N THR A 139 -22.70 50.56 -27.96
CA THR A 139 -24.11 50.60 -27.53
C THR A 139 -24.70 52.02 -27.50
N LYS A 140 -24.05 52.98 -28.16
CA LYS A 140 -24.58 54.32 -28.46
C LYS A 140 -24.68 54.46 -29.98
#